data_AF-A0A969NY04-F1
#
_entry.id   AF-A0A969NY04-F1
#
_cell.length_a   1.000
_cell.length_b   1.000
_cell.length_c   1.000
_cell.angle_alpha   90.00
_cell.angle_beta   90.00
_cell.angle_gamma   90.00
#
_symmetry.space_group_name_H-M   'P 1'
#
loop_
_entity.id
_entity.type
_entity.pdbx_description
1 polymer ?
#
loop_
_entity_poly.entity_id
_entity_poly.type
_entity_poly.pdbx_seq_one_letter_code
_entity_poly.pdbx_strand_id
1 'polypeptide(L)'
;MRSKRQQQKQQREQEQKRQETQKRQEERRVRQTIDQIAQTLGEEKERVLDQIDRLVRYVGPDTALQHLERALHIEQHGGLMIQDDSRRRTPGGVFFFLVKEQLRQEERLQEIKIIFSKPKKSASEINHQAPDTTRPAESMSNGHAA
;
A
#
# COMPACT_ATOMS: atom_id res chain seq x y z
N MET A 1 -33.62 -36.90 21.48
CA MET A 1 -33.51 -35.64 20.69
C MET A 1 -32.44 -34.65 21.20
N ARG A 2 -32.00 -34.70 22.48
CA ARG A 2 -31.05 -33.75 23.12
C ARG A 2 -29.59 -33.78 22.56
N SER A 3 -29.11 -34.94 22.11
CA SER A 3 -27.72 -35.16 21.66
C SER A 3 -27.37 -34.47 20.33
N LYS A 4 -28.29 -34.47 19.34
CA LYS A 4 -28.08 -33.79 18.05
C LYS A 4 -27.85 -32.28 18.19
N ARG A 5 -28.49 -31.64 19.16
CA ARG A 5 -28.40 -30.19 19.41
C ARG A 5 -27.06 -29.78 20.01
N GLN A 6 -26.47 -30.64 20.86
CA GLN A 6 -25.12 -30.44 21.41
C GLN A 6 -24.05 -30.65 20.34
N GLN A 7 -24.18 -31.70 19.52
CA GLN A 7 -23.26 -31.94 18.41
C GLN A 7 -23.26 -30.78 17.40
N GLN A 8 -24.43 -30.22 17.05
CA GLN A 8 -24.50 -29.05 16.17
C GLN A 8 -23.82 -27.80 16.76
N LYS A 9 -23.96 -27.55 18.07
CA LYS A 9 -23.29 -26.41 18.73
C LYS A 9 -21.77 -26.56 18.70
N GLN A 10 -21.27 -27.75 19.02
CA GLN A 10 -19.83 -28.05 18.97
C GLN A 10 -19.26 -27.95 17.56
N GLN A 11 -20.00 -28.42 16.54
CA GLN A 11 -19.57 -28.31 15.13
C GLN A 11 -19.45 -26.85 14.68
N ARG A 12 -20.44 -26.01 14.99
CA ARG A 12 -20.40 -24.57 14.64
C ARG A 12 -19.26 -23.84 15.34
N GLU A 13 -19.02 -24.14 16.61
CA GLU A 13 -17.90 -23.54 17.37
C GLU A 13 -16.54 -23.99 16.81
N GLN A 14 -16.37 -25.27 16.45
CA GLN A 14 -15.15 -25.76 15.81
C GLN A 14 -14.93 -25.14 14.43
N GLU A 15 -15.98 -24.99 13.63
CA GLU A 15 -15.91 -24.38 12.30
C GLU A 15 -15.56 -22.88 12.39
N GLN A 16 -16.19 -22.13 13.30
CA GLN A 16 -15.83 -20.74 13.56
C GLN A 16 -14.36 -20.59 13.99
N LYS A 17 -13.90 -21.45 14.91
CA LYS A 17 -12.51 -21.41 15.38
C LYS A 17 -11.50 -21.76 14.29
N ARG A 18 -11.85 -22.68 13.38
CA ARG A 18 -11.06 -23.00 12.20
C ARG A 18 -11.00 -21.83 11.22
N GLN A 19 -12.16 -21.23 10.90
CA GLN A 19 -12.24 -20.07 10.02
C GLN A 19 -11.47 -18.88 10.58
N GLU A 20 -11.56 -18.61 11.89
CA GLU A 20 -10.81 -17.53 12.53
C GLU A 20 -9.30 -17.77 12.47
N THR A 21 -8.86 -19.02 12.71
CA THR A 21 -7.44 -19.39 12.63
C THR A 21 -6.91 -19.25 11.21
N GLN A 22 -7.68 -19.71 10.22
CA GLN A 22 -7.34 -19.59 8.80
C GLN A 22 -7.24 -18.12 8.38
N LYS A 23 -8.23 -17.29 8.75
CA LYS A 23 -8.22 -15.86 8.46
C LYS A 23 -6.99 -15.16 9.05
N ARG A 24 -6.63 -15.45 10.31
CA ARG A 24 -5.41 -14.91 10.94
C ARG A 24 -4.14 -15.32 10.21
N GLN A 25 -4.06 -16.58 9.76
CA GLN A 25 -2.91 -17.08 9.00
C GLN A 25 -2.81 -16.39 7.64
N GLU A 26 -3.94 -16.18 6.96
CA GLU A 26 -4.01 -15.50 5.68
C GLU A 26 -3.63 -14.02 5.79
N GLU A 27 -4.16 -13.29 6.79
CA GLU A 27 -3.78 -11.90 7.05
C GLU A 27 -2.27 -11.78 7.35
N ARG A 28 -1.70 -12.72 8.10
CA ARG A 28 -0.26 -12.77 8.34
C ARG A 28 0.52 -12.98 7.05
N ARG A 29 0.07 -13.90 6.19
CA ARG A 29 0.70 -14.19 4.89
C ARG A 29 0.66 -12.98 3.96
N VAL A 30 -0.49 -12.30 3.89
CA VAL A 30 -0.67 -11.07 3.11
C VAL A 30 0.34 -10.01 3.56
N ARG A 31 0.43 -9.77 4.87
CA ARG A 31 1.37 -8.79 5.42
C ARG A 31 2.84 -9.13 5.11
N GLN A 32 3.23 -10.38 5.31
CA GLN A 32 4.58 -10.84 4.97
C GLN A 32 4.90 -10.66 3.48
N THR A 33 3.92 -10.90 2.62
CA THR A 33 4.06 -10.72 1.16
C THR A 33 4.26 -9.25 0.80
N ILE A 34 3.51 -8.34 1.43
CA ILE A 34 3.66 -6.89 1.23
C ILE A 34 5.08 -6.44 1.62
N ASP A 35 5.54 -6.84 2.81
CA ASP A 35 6.87 -6.47 3.32
C ASP A 35 7.98 -7.01 2.39
N GLN A 36 7.83 -8.25 1.91
CA GLN A 36 8.78 -8.87 0.98
C GLN A 36 8.82 -8.13 -0.38
N ILE A 37 7.66 -7.78 -0.95
CA ILE A 37 7.59 -7.03 -2.21
C ILE A 37 8.22 -5.65 -2.02
N ALA A 38 7.87 -4.93 -0.96
CA ALA A 38 8.41 -3.61 -0.66
C ALA A 38 9.95 -3.63 -0.54
N GLN A 39 10.48 -4.61 0.22
CA GLN A 39 11.93 -4.78 0.40
C GLN A 39 12.64 -5.14 -0.90
N THR A 40 12.04 -6.02 -1.73
CA THR A 40 12.61 -6.42 -3.03
C THR A 40 12.65 -5.24 -4.01
N LEU A 41 11.64 -4.39 -3.99
CA LEU A 41 11.57 -3.21 -4.84
C LEU A 41 12.45 -2.05 -4.34
N GLY A 42 12.92 -2.11 -3.08
CA GLY A 42 13.73 -1.06 -2.45
C GLY A 42 12.97 0.26 -2.27
N GLU A 43 11.65 0.23 -2.20
CA GLU A 43 10.80 1.42 -2.13
C GLU A 43 10.34 1.66 -0.69
N GLU A 44 10.83 2.73 -0.06
CA GLU A 44 10.42 3.16 1.29
C GLU A 44 9.31 4.21 1.26
N LYS A 45 8.87 4.63 0.07
CA LYS A 45 7.84 5.66 -0.07
C LYS A 45 6.51 5.12 0.41
N GLU A 46 5.93 5.75 1.41
CA GLU A 46 4.62 5.41 1.98
C GLU A 46 3.52 5.27 0.90
N ARG A 47 3.57 6.10 -0.14
CA ARG A 47 2.63 6.04 -1.27
C ARG A 47 2.73 4.74 -2.07
N VAL A 48 3.94 4.18 -2.19
CA VAL A 48 4.20 2.94 -2.92
C VAL A 48 3.80 1.74 -2.06
N LEU A 49 4.08 1.82 -0.75
CA LEU A 49 3.64 0.80 0.22
C LEU A 49 2.10 0.66 0.25
N ASP A 50 1.36 1.78 0.27
CA ASP A 50 -0.11 1.77 0.19
C ASP A 50 -0.62 1.16 -1.13
N GLN A 51 0.07 1.42 -2.25
CA GLN A 51 -0.26 0.80 -3.53
C GLN A 51 -0.03 -0.71 -3.52
N ILE A 52 1.09 -1.17 -2.95
CA ILE A 52 1.41 -2.61 -2.82
C ILE A 52 0.39 -3.29 -1.90
N ASP A 53 0.04 -2.69 -0.75
CA ASP A 53 -0.96 -3.25 0.16
C ASP A 53 -2.31 -3.45 -0.54
N ARG A 54 -2.82 -2.41 -1.21
CA ARG A 54 -4.06 -2.51 -1.98
C ARG A 54 -3.97 -3.60 -3.05
N LEU A 55 -2.90 -3.60 -3.83
CA LEU A 55 -2.70 -4.55 -4.90
C LEU A 55 -2.70 -5.99 -4.39
N VAL A 56 -1.95 -6.30 -3.32
CA VAL A 56 -1.91 -7.64 -2.72
C VAL A 56 -3.29 -8.05 -2.18
N ARG A 57 -4.07 -7.11 -1.62
CA ARG A 57 -5.44 -7.39 -1.14
C ARG A 57 -6.43 -7.68 -2.27
N TYR A 58 -6.29 -7.03 -3.43
CA TYR A 58 -7.21 -7.21 -4.57
C TYR A 58 -6.84 -8.38 -5.48
N VAL A 59 -5.55 -8.61 -5.70
CA VAL A 59 -5.04 -9.64 -6.63
C VAL A 59 -4.66 -10.93 -5.88
N GLY A 60 -4.40 -10.84 -4.57
CA GLY A 60 -3.98 -11.94 -3.72
C GLY A 60 -2.44 -12.04 -3.59
N PRO A 61 -1.95 -12.64 -2.48
CA PRO A 61 -0.51 -12.76 -2.21
C PRO A 61 0.22 -13.62 -3.25
N ASP A 62 -0.38 -14.71 -3.72
CA ASP A 62 0.23 -15.60 -4.71
C ASP A 62 0.47 -14.92 -6.05
N THR A 63 -0.57 -14.26 -6.57
CA THR A 63 -0.51 -13.56 -7.85
C THR A 63 0.46 -12.38 -7.78
N ALA A 64 0.48 -11.66 -6.65
CA ALA A 64 1.43 -10.57 -6.44
C ALA A 64 2.89 -11.06 -6.47
N LEU A 65 3.20 -12.21 -5.88
CA LEU A 65 4.54 -12.82 -5.95
C LEU A 65 4.91 -13.26 -7.37
N GLN A 66 3.98 -13.85 -8.12
CA GLN A 66 4.23 -14.22 -9.53
C GLN A 66 4.57 -13.00 -10.38
N HIS A 67 3.89 -11.87 -10.15
CA HIS A 67 4.19 -10.62 -10.83
C HIS A 67 5.57 -10.06 -10.44
N LEU A 68 5.97 -10.20 -9.18
CA LEU A 68 7.29 -9.80 -8.71
C LEU A 68 8.38 -10.62 -9.41
N GLU A 69 8.23 -11.95 -9.45
CA GLU A 69 9.18 -12.84 -10.13
C GLU A 69 9.29 -12.50 -11.63
N ARG A 70 8.15 -12.26 -12.28
CA ARG A 70 8.13 -11.85 -13.68
C ARG A 70 8.82 -10.49 -13.89
N ALA A 71 8.64 -9.55 -12.96
CA ALA A 71 9.32 -8.25 -13.01
C ALA A 71 10.83 -8.40 -12.90
N LEU A 72 11.32 -9.21 -11.95
CA LEU A 72 12.74 -9.52 -11.77
C LEU A 72 13.33 -10.21 -13.01
N HIS A 73 12.60 -11.16 -13.60
CA HIS A 73 13.03 -11.83 -14.82
C HIS A 73 13.16 -10.83 -15.98
N ILE A 74 12.20 -9.93 -16.17
CA ILE A 74 12.26 -8.90 -17.22
C ILE A 74 13.43 -7.94 -16.98
N GLU A 75 13.67 -7.54 -15.74
CA GLU A 75 14.82 -6.70 -15.36
C GLU A 75 16.15 -7.39 -15.71
N GLN A 76 16.30 -8.67 -15.35
CA GLN A 76 17.49 -9.46 -15.66
C GLN A 76 17.75 -9.62 -17.16
N HIS A 77 16.71 -9.60 -18.00
CA HIS A 77 16.81 -9.72 -19.45
C HIS A 77 16.96 -8.37 -20.18
N GLY A 78 17.26 -7.28 -19.46
CA GLY A 78 17.50 -5.96 -20.04
C GLY A 78 16.44 -4.90 -19.74
N GLY A 79 15.41 -5.25 -18.96
CA GLY A 79 14.39 -4.34 -18.44
C GLY A 79 13.38 -3.83 -19.47
N LEU A 80 12.37 -3.09 -19.00
CA LEU A 80 11.50 -2.27 -19.83
C LEU A 80 11.99 -0.82 -19.75
N MET A 81 12.61 -0.31 -20.81
CA MET A 81 12.97 1.11 -20.90
C MET A 81 11.70 1.98 -20.82
N ILE A 82 11.75 3.09 -20.08
CA ILE A 82 10.74 4.15 -20.24
C ILE A 82 10.96 4.73 -21.63
N GLN A 83 9.87 4.88 -22.40
CA GLN A 83 9.86 5.50 -23.73
C GLN A 83 10.39 6.95 -23.76
N ASP A 84 10.68 7.55 -22.59
CA ASP A 84 11.02 8.97 -22.38
C ASP A 84 12.50 9.20 -22.03
N ASP A 85 13.31 8.13 -21.88
CA ASP A 85 14.79 8.14 -21.67
C ASP A 85 15.33 9.03 -20.51
N SER A 86 14.46 9.71 -19.77
CA SER A 86 14.82 10.70 -18.75
C SER A 86 15.12 10.05 -17.39
N ARG A 87 14.56 8.87 -17.13
CA ARG A 87 14.74 8.11 -15.87
C ARG A 87 14.65 6.62 -16.10
N ARG A 88 15.57 5.84 -15.50
CA ARG A 88 15.46 4.38 -15.43
C ARG A 88 14.18 4.01 -14.67
N ARG A 89 13.36 3.06 -15.17
CA ARG A 89 12.32 2.45 -14.33
C ARG A 89 13.03 1.74 -13.18
N THR A 90 12.64 2.03 -11.95
CA THR A 90 12.94 1.14 -10.84
C THR A 90 12.21 -0.19 -11.08
N PRO A 91 12.68 -1.31 -10.53
CA PRO A 91 11.98 -2.60 -10.59
C PRO A 91 10.50 -2.46 -10.17
N GLY A 92 10.19 -1.51 -9.28
CA GLY A 92 8.82 -1.18 -8.90
C GLY A 92 7.96 -0.70 -10.07
N GLY A 93 8.51 0.12 -10.97
CA GLY A 93 7.81 0.59 -12.16
C GLY A 93 7.47 -0.53 -13.16
N VAL A 94 8.31 -1.57 -13.24
CA VAL A 94 8.06 -2.77 -14.07
C VAL A 94 6.98 -3.64 -13.44
N PHE A 95 7.07 -3.88 -12.13
CA PHE A 95 6.07 -4.60 -11.37
C PHE A 95 4.66 -4.01 -11.52
N PHE A 96 4.51 -2.70 -11.28
CA PHE A 96 3.21 -2.03 -11.44
C PHE A 96 2.70 -2.04 -12.88
N PHE A 97 3.59 -2.00 -13.87
CA PHE A 97 3.22 -2.11 -15.26
C PHE A 97 2.63 -3.48 -15.58
N LEU A 98 3.28 -4.57 -15.14
CA LEU A 98 2.79 -5.94 -15.35
C LEU A 98 1.42 -6.18 -14.72
N VAL A 99 1.23 -5.73 -13.48
CA VAL A 99 -0.05 -5.90 -12.80
C VAL A 99 -1.14 -5.08 -13.49
N LYS A 100 -0.83 -3.84 -13.91
CA LYS A 100 -1.77 -3.00 -14.65
C LYS A 100 -2.11 -3.57 -16.03
N GLU A 101 -1.17 -4.23 -16.69
CA GLU A 101 -1.42 -4.90 -17.96
C GLU A 101 -2.35 -6.10 -17.75
N GLN A 102 -2.08 -6.95 -16.76
CA GLN A 102 -2.92 -8.11 -16.47
C GLN A 102 -4.33 -7.73 -16.04
N LEU A 103 -4.50 -6.74 -15.14
CA LEU A 103 -5.83 -6.25 -14.76
C LEU A 103 -6.60 -5.65 -15.94
N ARG A 104 -5.90 -5.12 -16.96
CA ARG A 104 -6.54 -4.62 -18.18
C ARG A 104 -7.01 -5.77 -19.07
N GLN A 105 -6.23 -6.84 -19.17
CA GLN A 105 -6.60 -8.06 -19.88
C GLN A 105 -7.81 -8.75 -19.22
N GLU A 106 -7.88 -8.73 -17.89
CA GLU A 106 -9.02 -9.25 -17.12
C GLU A 106 -10.24 -8.29 -17.09
N GLU A 107 -10.19 -7.16 -17.81
CA GLU A 107 -11.22 -6.10 -17.81
C GLU A 107 -11.54 -5.50 -16.43
N ARG A 108 -10.63 -5.65 -15.45
CA ARG A 108 -10.76 -5.18 -14.06
C ARG A 108 -10.38 -3.70 -13.90
N LEU A 109 -10.88 -2.86 -14.80
CA LEU A 109 -10.56 -1.43 -14.86
C LEU A 109 -10.92 -0.66 -13.58
N GLN A 110 -11.96 -1.09 -12.87
CA GLN A 110 -12.37 -0.48 -11.59
C GLN A 110 -11.30 -0.64 -10.51
N GLU A 111 -10.63 -1.78 -10.48
CA GLU A 111 -9.61 -2.09 -9.49
C GLU A 111 -8.32 -1.34 -9.78
N ILE A 112 -7.96 -1.23 -11.06
CA ILE A 112 -6.89 -0.33 -11.50
C ILE A 112 -7.15 1.09 -10.97
N LYS A 113 -8.39 1.56 -11.03
CA LYS A 113 -8.76 2.87 -10.50
C LYS A 113 -8.61 2.93 -8.98
N ILE A 114 -9.00 1.91 -8.23
CA ILE A 114 -8.89 1.91 -6.75
C ILE A 114 -7.44 1.81 -6.27
N ILE A 115 -6.62 1.01 -6.94
CA ILE A 115 -5.22 0.75 -6.59
C ILE A 115 -4.34 1.94 -6.98
N PHE A 116 -4.50 2.48 -8.20
CA PHE A 116 -3.60 3.49 -8.76
C PHE A 116 -4.13 4.94 -8.74
N SER A 117 -5.41 5.18 -8.40
CA SER A 117 -5.85 6.57 -8.23
C SER A 117 -5.21 7.19 -7.02
N LYS A 118 -4.79 8.45 -7.17
CA LYS A 118 -4.30 9.27 -6.05
C LYS A 118 -5.34 9.20 -4.92
N PRO A 119 -4.92 9.00 -3.65
CA PRO A 119 -5.85 9.20 -2.55
C PRO A 119 -6.43 10.60 -2.72
N LYS A 120 -7.77 10.72 -2.70
CA LYS A 120 -8.39 12.03 -2.51
C LYS A 120 -7.74 12.56 -1.24
N LYS A 121 -7.00 13.67 -1.33
CA LYS A 121 -6.56 14.40 -0.15
C LYS A 121 -7.81 14.57 0.70
N SER A 122 -7.90 13.84 1.81
CA SER A 122 -8.88 14.16 2.82
C SER A 122 -8.56 15.60 3.22
N ALA A 123 -9.57 16.45 3.16
CA ALA A 123 -9.49 17.86 3.48
C ALA A 123 -9.27 18.04 5.01
N SER A 124 -8.10 17.64 5.51
CA SER A 124 -7.77 17.69 6.94
C SER A 124 -6.36 18.21 7.22
N GLU A 125 -5.76 18.97 6.30
CA GLU A 125 -4.55 19.73 6.61
C GLU A 125 -4.54 21.05 5.83
N ILE A 126 -5.54 21.87 6.14
CA ILE A 126 -5.40 23.31 6.02
C ILE A 126 -5.11 23.83 7.44
N ASN A 127 -3.91 23.57 7.97
CA ASN A 127 -3.46 24.36 9.10
C ASN A 127 -2.79 25.62 8.54
N HIS A 128 -3.60 26.66 8.39
CA HIS A 128 -3.13 28.02 8.24
C HIS A 128 -2.32 28.38 9.49
N GLN A 129 -1.01 28.19 9.45
CA GLN A 129 -0.13 28.92 10.37
C GLN A 129 -0.03 30.35 9.84
N ALA A 130 -1.06 31.15 10.11
CA ALA A 130 -0.91 32.60 10.06
C ALA A 130 0.22 32.98 11.04
N PRO A 131 1.18 33.85 10.67
CA PRO A 131 2.03 34.46 11.68
C PRO A 131 1.11 35.28 12.59
N ASP A 132 1.06 34.88 13.85
CA ASP A 132 0.39 35.57 14.94
C ASP A 132 1.00 36.96 15.09
N THR A 133 0.44 37.92 14.35
CA THR A 133 0.51 39.32 14.73
C THR A 133 -0.23 39.45 16.05
N THR A 134 0.44 40.00 17.08
CA THR A 134 -0.07 40.55 18.37
C THR A 134 0.51 39.80 19.58
N ARG A 135 1.63 40.21 20.20
CA ARG A 135 1.74 41.21 21.32
C ARG A 135 3.13 41.10 21.97
N PRO A 136 3.54 41.95 22.94
CA PRO A 136 3.21 43.35 23.22
C PRO A 136 4.48 44.25 23.29
N ALA A 137 4.27 45.55 23.38
CA ALA A 137 5.28 46.55 23.71
C ALA A 137 5.86 46.36 25.12
N GLU A 138 7.18 46.61 25.27
CA GLU A 138 7.89 47.22 26.43
C GLU A 138 9.38 47.32 26.04
N SER A 139 9.92 48.51 25.78
CA SER A 139 10.66 49.38 26.74
C SER A 139 11.98 48.73 27.19
N MET A 140 13.19 49.29 27.13
CA MET A 140 13.70 50.66 27.26
C MET A 140 15.16 50.70 26.75
N SER A 141 15.55 51.78 26.08
CA SER A 141 16.56 52.77 26.50
C SER A 141 18.05 52.56 26.14
N ASN A 142 18.66 53.72 25.84
CA ASN A 142 20.08 54.11 25.79
C ASN A 142 20.82 53.72 24.50
N GLY A 143 21.43 54.61 23.72
CA GLY A 143 21.85 56.00 23.91
C GLY A 143 23.35 56.14 23.65
N HIS A 144 23.77 56.72 22.52
CA HIS A 144 25.06 57.42 22.25
C HIS A 144 25.20 57.58 20.72
N ALA A 145 25.18 58.80 20.17
CA ALA A 145 26.25 59.80 20.13
C ALA A 145 27.28 59.52 19.01
N ALA A 146 27.23 60.35 17.96
CA ALA A 146 28.32 61.11 17.35
C ALA A 146 27.83 61.69 16.01
#